data_AF-A0A955TIS5-F1
#
_entry.id   AF-A0A955TIS5-F1
#
_cell.length_a   1.000
_cell.length_b   1.000
_cell.length_c   1.000
_cell.angle_alpha   90.00
_cell.angle_beta   90.00
_cell.angle_gamma   90.00
#
_symmetry.space_group_name_H-M   'P 1'
#
loop_
_entity.id
_entity.type
_entity.pdbx_description
1 polymer ?
#
loop_
_entity_poly.entity_id
_entity_poly.type
_entity_poly.pdbx_seq_one_letter_code
_entity_poly.pdbx_strand_id
1 'polypeptide(L)'
;MCQTKTEAQTSWLRPLGQESPWGGGSEVFRETATPKKHAQWFMFNEDQTLVGVITVFPRGLALEDYPKLRHTLSQLPPAREFFFHSSQLLKEQTPDSGTLHRTGEATTTHQYFMRHTQGKQDQLVMAVYVLDPYETLLDGSHSKFLSYIEDPDSPEKDLPGTKGQLESENEFLGLQQFARGEIALFASCGNKQPELAIDAYQKAIRYGISDPKQLAEAHHRLGLALRSMGRLSEASTALEQALTIQPYSAVILNSYGSVLTQLGKAPKAIEAYERALSLQPNYAQARFNLAEAYEALNPKRAIQEYETFLILAGDNPDEVTKIDLAKGRIKTLQGGARQ
;
A
#
# COMPACT_ATOMS: atom_id res chain seq x y z
N MET A 1 14.47 3.62 -0.75
CA MET A 1 13.36 3.86 0.20
C MET A 1 13.65 3.12 1.50
N CYS A 2 12.85 3.31 2.56
CA CYS A 2 13.03 2.63 3.86
C CYS A 2 14.28 3.01 4.66
N GLN A 3 14.76 4.24 4.52
CA GLN A 3 15.80 4.81 5.37
C GLN A 3 15.19 5.85 6.29
N THR A 4 15.69 5.95 7.51
CA THR A 4 15.41 7.12 8.35
C THR A 4 16.03 8.37 7.73
N LYS A 5 15.50 9.54 8.08
CA LYS A 5 16.07 10.83 7.66
C LYS A 5 17.56 10.93 7.97
N THR A 6 17.98 10.46 9.15
CA THR A 6 19.39 10.48 9.57
C THR A 6 20.27 9.57 8.70
N GLU A 7 19.79 8.35 8.39
CA GLU A 7 20.51 7.42 7.51
C GLU A 7 20.62 7.96 6.09
N ALA A 8 19.52 8.50 5.56
CA ALA A 8 19.52 9.16 4.25
C ALA A 8 20.52 10.32 4.25
N GLN A 9 20.53 11.14 5.32
CA GLN A 9 21.44 12.28 5.45
C GLN A 9 22.91 11.90 5.51
N THR A 10 23.20 10.78 6.16
CA THR A 10 24.56 10.24 6.25
C THR A 10 25.01 9.61 4.94
N SER A 11 24.09 9.05 4.15
CA SER A 11 24.40 8.29 2.95
C SER A 11 24.47 9.14 1.68
N TRP A 12 23.45 9.95 1.40
CA TRP A 12 23.31 10.63 0.11
C TRP A 12 22.52 11.95 0.15
N LEU A 13 21.68 12.16 1.17
CA LEU A 13 20.86 13.36 1.33
C LEU A 13 21.64 14.47 2.03
N ARG A 14 22.26 15.37 1.28
CA ARG A 14 23.01 16.48 1.88
C ARG A 14 22.10 17.41 2.72
N PRO A 15 22.57 17.93 3.87
CA PRO A 15 21.76 18.65 4.87
C PRO A 15 21.36 20.09 4.49
N LEU A 16 21.02 20.36 3.23
CA LEU A 16 20.67 21.71 2.76
C LEU A 16 19.38 21.65 1.95
N GLY A 17 18.27 21.87 2.64
CA GLY A 17 16.92 21.97 2.07
C GLY A 17 15.99 22.68 3.04
N GLN A 18 14.92 23.29 2.53
CA GLN A 18 13.86 23.88 3.36
C GLN A 18 12.98 22.76 3.89
N GLU A 19 12.77 22.72 5.20
CA GLU A 19 11.90 21.74 5.84
C GLU A 19 10.55 22.38 6.19
N SER A 20 9.47 21.67 5.86
CA SER A 20 8.09 22.07 6.16
C SER A 20 7.27 20.88 6.67
N PRO A 21 6.17 21.13 7.42
CA PRO A 21 5.26 20.07 7.83
C PRO A 21 4.59 19.38 6.63
N TRP A 22 4.38 18.06 6.74
CA TRP A 22 3.63 17.26 5.78
C TRP A 22 2.77 16.23 6.52
N GLY A 23 1.52 16.59 6.83
CA GLY A 23 0.68 15.84 7.75
C GLY A 23 1.33 15.70 9.12
N GLY A 24 1.39 14.47 9.63
CA GLY A 24 2.10 14.14 10.87
C GLY A 24 3.62 13.99 10.70
N GLY A 25 4.14 14.16 9.50
CA GLY A 25 5.56 14.06 9.16
C GLY A 25 6.16 15.37 8.67
N SER A 26 7.22 15.27 7.88
CA SER A 26 7.96 16.42 7.35
C SER A 26 8.32 16.21 5.89
N GLU A 27 8.36 17.30 5.13
CA GLU A 27 8.97 17.31 3.80
C GLU A 27 10.27 18.11 3.81
N VAL A 28 11.25 17.67 3.03
CA VAL A 28 12.47 18.43 2.76
C VAL A 28 12.50 18.76 1.28
N PHE A 29 12.50 20.04 0.96
CA PHE A 29 12.58 20.55 -0.40
C PHE A 29 14.01 20.94 -0.77
N ARG A 30 14.42 20.56 -1.98
CA ARG A 30 15.71 20.94 -2.57
C ARG A 30 15.57 21.30 -4.03
N GLU A 31 16.17 22.41 -4.41
CA GLU A 31 16.32 22.80 -5.81
C GLU A 31 17.80 22.83 -6.20
N THR A 32 18.11 22.30 -7.38
CA THR A 32 19.46 22.39 -7.98
C THR A 32 19.36 23.27 -9.21
N ALA A 33 20.14 24.35 -9.28
CA ALA A 33 20.04 25.34 -10.36
C ALA A 33 20.74 24.93 -11.68
N THR A 34 21.91 24.27 -11.62
CA THR A 34 22.77 24.02 -12.79
C THR A 34 23.57 22.72 -12.67
N PRO A 35 23.90 22.01 -13.78
CA PRO A 35 23.54 22.30 -15.18
C PRO A 35 22.16 21.76 -15.59
N LYS A 36 21.55 20.85 -14.82
CA LYS A 36 20.19 20.33 -15.05
C LYS A 36 19.28 20.78 -13.92
N LYS A 37 18.51 21.86 -14.14
CA LYS A 37 17.59 22.40 -13.14
C LYS A 37 16.56 21.34 -12.74
N HIS A 38 16.50 21.01 -11.46
CA HIS A 38 15.51 20.07 -10.94
C HIS A 38 15.15 20.40 -9.49
N ALA A 39 13.94 20.04 -9.12
CA ALA A 39 13.36 20.20 -7.80
C ALA A 39 13.06 18.83 -7.21
N GLN A 40 13.36 18.63 -5.93
CA GLN A 40 13.16 17.38 -5.22
C GLN A 40 12.41 17.63 -3.91
N TRP A 41 11.45 16.75 -3.62
CA TRP A 41 10.76 16.66 -2.35
C TRP A 41 11.03 15.31 -1.74
N PHE A 42 11.58 15.30 -0.53
CA PHE A 42 11.79 14.09 0.27
C PHE A 42 10.73 14.08 1.37
N MET A 43 9.87 13.07 1.34
CA MET A 43 8.72 12.96 2.24
C MET A 43 9.04 11.97 3.35
N PHE A 44 9.00 12.46 4.58
CA PHE A 44 9.27 11.68 5.78
C PHE A 44 8.00 11.55 6.61
N ASN A 45 7.78 10.34 7.13
CA ASN A 45 6.70 10.06 8.05
C ASN A 45 7.00 10.58 9.47
N GLU A 46 6.03 10.47 10.40
CA GLU A 46 6.14 10.86 11.81
C GLU A 46 7.39 10.25 12.49
N ASP A 47 7.71 9.00 12.16
CA ASP A 47 8.89 8.27 12.64
C ASP A 47 10.18 8.55 11.83
N GLN A 48 10.18 9.60 11.00
CA GLN A 48 11.30 10.02 10.16
C GLN A 48 11.69 9.01 9.07
N THR A 49 10.85 8.01 8.78
CA THR A 49 11.06 7.09 7.65
C THR A 49 10.83 7.81 6.33
N LEU A 50 11.74 7.68 5.37
CA LEU A 50 11.57 8.18 4.00
C LEU A 50 10.53 7.34 3.25
N VAL A 51 9.37 7.94 2.98
CA VAL A 51 8.21 7.29 2.37
C VAL A 51 7.97 7.69 0.92
N GLY A 52 8.51 8.84 0.48
CA GLY A 52 8.49 9.21 -0.93
C GLY A 52 9.58 10.19 -1.35
N VAL A 53 9.93 10.14 -2.63
CA VAL A 53 10.78 11.12 -3.31
C VAL A 53 10.10 11.53 -4.61
N ILE A 54 9.78 12.81 -4.74
CA ILE A 54 9.33 13.40 -6.00
C ILE A 54 10.47 14.21 -6.58
N THR A 55 10.82 13.96 -7.84
CA THR A 55 11.77 14.77 -8.59
C THR A 55 11.06 15.37 -9.81
N VAL A 56 11.06 16.69 -9.91
CA VAL A 56 10.53 17.42 -11.06
C VAL A 56 11.69 18.00 -11.86
N PHE A 57 11.62 17.84 -13.18
CA PHE A 57 12.53 18.43 -14.16
C PHE A 57 11.73 19.48 -14.96
N PRO A 58 11.67 20.75 -14.49
CA PRO A 58 10.82 21.78 -15.11
C PRO A 58 11.06 21.94 -16.61
N ARG A 59 12.33 21.91 -17.02
CA ARG A 59 12.76 22.04 -18.43
C ARG A 59 12.85 20.71 -19.19
N GLY A 60 12.45 19.62 -18.54
CA GLY A 60 12.57 18.26 -19.06
C GLY A 60 14.00 17.72 -18.94
N LEU A 61 14.10 16.42 -18.66
CA LEU A 61 15.34 15.65 -18.71
C LEU A 61 15.36 14.84 -20.01
N ALA A 62 16.33 15.15 -20.86
CA ALA A 62 16.61 14.40 -22.08
C ALA A 62 17.18 13.01 -21.71
N LEU A 63 16.62 11.94 -22.28
CA LEU A 63 16.91 10.56 -21.87
C LEU A 63 18.08 9.90 -22.62
N GLU A 64 18.69 10.60 -23.57
CA GLU A 64 19.84 10.11 -24.36
C GLU A 64 21.03 9.77 -23.46
N ASP A 65 21.27 10.60 -22.44
CA ASP A 65 22.30 10.37 -21.43
C ASP A 65 21.99 9.18 -20.49
N TYR A 66 20.76 8.65 -20.54
CA TYR A 66 20.24 7.62 -19.63
C TYR A 66 19.70 6.41 -20.40
N PRO A 67 20.55 5.68 -21.16
CA PRO A 67 20.11 4.62 -22.07
C PRO A 67 19.35 3.49 -21.36
N LYS A 68 19.68 3.19 -20.11
CA LYS A 68 18.96 2.21 -19.28
C LYS A 68 17.54 2.66 -18.99
N LEU A 69 17.36 3.90 -18.50
CA LEU A 69 16.05 4.46 -18.21
C LEU A 69 15.20 4.57 -19.47
N ARG A 70 15.79 5.03 -20.57
CA ARG A 70 15.12 5.08 -21.88
C ARG A 70 14.63 3.70 -22.32
N HIS A 71 15.48 2.68 -22.19
CA HIS A 71 15.10 1.31 -22.52
C HIS A 71 13.97 0.82 -21.62
N THR A 72 14.07 0.98 -20.30
CA THR A 72 13.00 0.59 -19.36
C THR A 72 11.66 1.23 -19.71
N LEU A 73 11.62 2.55 -19.92
CA LEU A 73 10.39 3.27 -20.25
C LEU A 73 9.78 2.79 -21.58
N SER A 74 10.62 2.46 -22.58
CA SER A 74 10.13 1.94 -23.87
C SER A 74 9.43 0.58 -23.79
N GLN A 75 9.63 -0.18 -22.71
CA GLN A 75 9.02 -1.49 -22.50
C GLN A 75 7.76 -1.42 -21.62
N LEU A 76 7.52 -0.30 -20.96
CA LEU A 76 6.37 -0.16 -20.06
C LEU A 76 5.14 0.30 -20.84
N PRO A 77 3.98 -0.38 -20.68
CA PRO A 77 2.74 0.14 -21.22
C PRO A 77 2.39 1.48 -20.55
N PRO A 78 1.71 2.40 -21.26
CA PRO A 78 1.22 3.63 -20.67
C PRO A 78 0.15 3.29 -19.62
N ALA A 79 0.32 3.80 -18.40
CA ALA A 79 -0.71 3.72 -17.36
C ALA A 79 -1.79 4.79 -17.55
N ARG A 80 -1.41 5.95 -18.10
CA ARG A 80 -2.32 7.03 -18.48
C ARG A 80 -1.69 7.91 -19.56
N GLU A 81 -2.49 8.40 -20.49
CA GLU A 81 -2.12 9.41 -21.49
C GLU A 81 -2.94 10.69 -21.26
N PHE A 82 -2.34 11.86 -21.47
CA PHE A 82 -2.98 13.15 -21.21
C PHE A 82 -2.34 14.29 -22.03
N PHE A 83 -2.91 15.50 -21.94
CA PHE A 83 -2.35 16.72 -22.51
C PHE A 83 -1.96 17.70 -21.40
N PHE A 84 -0.81 18.37 -21.54
CA PHE A 84 -0.34 19.33 -20.53
C PHE A 84 -1.13 20.64 -20.56
N HIS A 85 -1.54 21.11 -21.75
CA HIS A 85 -2.29 22.36 -21.90
C HIS A 85 -3.47 22.20 -22.88
N SER A 86 -4.63 21.82 -22.36
CA SER A 86 -5.85 21.67 -23.16
C SER A 86 -6.32 22.97 -23.82
N SER A 87 -5.92 24.14 -23.29
CA SER A 87 -6.23 25.45 -23.86
C SER A 87 -5.54 25.74 -25.20
N GLN A 88 -4.46 25.02 -25.54
CA GLN A 88 -3.78 25.12 -26.84
C GLN A 88 -4.63 24.54 -27.98
N LEU A 89 -5.46 23.54 -27.70
CA LEU A 89 -6.43 22.99 -28.65
C LEU A 89 -7.43 24.06 -29.11
N LEU A 90 -7.83 24.96 -28.21
CA LEU A 90 -8.73 26.09 -28.52
C LEU A 90 -8.07 27.15 -29.42
N LYS A 91 -6.73 27.14 -29.52
CA LYS A 91 -5.93 28.05 -30.34
C LYS A 91 -5.40 27.37 -31.60
N GLU A 92 -5.94 26.21 -31.97
CA GLU A 92 -5.49 25.38 -33.11
C GLU A 92 -4.00 25.00 -33.06
N GLN A 93 -3.41 24.98 -31.85
CA GLN A 93 -2.04 24.52 -31.64
C GLN A 93 -2.07 23.05 -31.20
N THR A 94 -1.14 22.24 -31.71
CA THR A 94 -0.93 20.87 -31.21
C THR A 94 -0.38 20.96 -29.78
N PRO A 95 -1.13 20.51 -28.76
CA PRO A 95 -0.63 20.53 -27.38
C PRO A 95 0.48 19.49 -27.19
N ASP A 96 1.38 19.77 -26.26
CA ASP A 96 2.26 18.74 -25.72
C ASP A 96 1.40 17.63 -25.09
N SER A 97 1.63 16.38 -25.50
CA SER A 97 1.02 15.23 -24.85
C SER A 97 1.94 14.69 -23.76
N GLY A 98 1.38 13.91 -22.85
CA GLY A 98 2.09 13.30 -21.76
C GLY A 98 1.68 11.86 -21.55
N THR A 99 2.65 11.07 -21.10
CA THR A 99 2.45 9.66 -20.75
C THR A 99 2.93 9.43 -19.33
N LEU A 100 2.06 8.83 -18.51
CA LEU A 100 2.43 8.29 -17.21
C LEU A 100 2.77 6.81 -17.38
N HIS A 101 4.01 6.45 -17.08
CA HIS A 101 4.40 5.05 -16.87
C HIS A 101 4.43 4.74 -15.38
N ARG A 102 3.93 3.56 -15.01
CA ARG A 102 3.94 3.07 -13.64
C ARG A 102 4.65 1.71 -13.59
N THR A 103 5.58 1.56 -12.65
CA THR A 103 6.29 0.31 -12.38
C THR A 103 6.57 0.20 -10.87
N GLY A 104 7.19 -0.88 -10.43
CA GLY A 104 7.42 -1.11 -9.01
C GLY A 104 7.81 -2.53 -8.67
N GLU A 105 8.14 -2.70 -7.40
CA GLU A 105 8.33 -4.01 -6.75
C GLU A 105 7.18 -4.25 -5.78
N ALA A 106 7.21 -5.33 -5.01
CA ALA A 106 6.13 -5.69 -4.07
C ALA A 106 5.87 -4.66 -2.94
N THR A 107 6.72 -3.64 -2.78
CA THR A 107 6.65 -2.67 -1.67
C THR A 107 6.81 -1.21 -2.12
N THR A 108 7.08 -0.96 -3.40
CA THR A 108 7.39 0.37 -3.91
C THR A 108 6.78 0.60 -5.28
N THR A 109 6.25 1.79 -5.47
CA THR A 109 5.71 2.25 -6.74
C THR A 109 6.57 3.38 -7.29
N HIS A 110 6.79 3.31 -8.59
CA HIS A 110 7.57 4.24 -9.37
C HIS A 110 6.68 4.81 -10.47
N GLN A 111 6.60 6.14 -10.56
CA GLN A 111 5.82 6.84 -11.58
C GLN A 111 6.76 7.73 -12.40
N TYR A 112 6.64 7.68 -13.72
CA TYR A 112 7.42 8.47 -14.65
C TYR A 112 6.49 9.24 -15.58
N PHE A 113 6.56 10.57 -15.52
CA PHE A 113 5.79 11.45 -16.38
C PHE A 113 6.67 11.88 -17.55
N MET A 114 6.32 11.42 -18.73
CA MET A 114 6.95 11.77 -19.99
C MET A 114 6.17 12.88 -20.67
N ARG A 115 6.88 13.83 -21.28
CA ARG A 115 6.34 14.85 -22.17
C ARG A 115 6.79 14.58 -23.60
N HIS A 116 5.81 14.58 -24.49
CA HIS A 116 5.98 14.40 -25.93
C HIS A 116 5.65 15.73 -26.61
N THR A 117 6.66 16.34 -27.21
CA THR A 117 6.51 17.57 -27.99
C THR A 117 6.78 17.26 -29.45
N GLN A 118 5.87 17.67 -30.34
CA GLN A 118 6.01 17.43 -31.77
C GLN A 118 7.36 17.96 -32.30
N GLY A 119 8.13 17.11 -32.96
CA GLY A 119 9.44 17.46 -33.53
C GLY A 119 10.57 17.60 -32.50
N LYS A 120 10.35 17.24 -31.23
CA LYS A 120 11.38 17.15 -30.19
C LYS A 120 11.49 15.73 -29.66
N GLN A 121 12.58 15.45 -28.97
CA GLN A 121 12.77 14.20 -28.24
C GLN A 121 11.90 14.18 -26.99
N ASP A 122 11.46 13.00 -26.59
CA ASP A 122 10.68 12.78 -25.38
C ASP A 122 11.50 13.15 -24.14
N GLN A 123 10.84 13.84 -23.21
CA GLN A 123 11.49 14.34 -22.00
C GLN A 123 10.83 13.78 -20.76
N LEU A 124 11.64 13.33 -19.79
CA LEU A 124 11.14 13.04 -18.45
C LEU A 124 10.93 14.37 -17.72
N VAL A 125 9.71 14.64 -17.27
CA VAL A 125 9.37 15.88 -16.55
C VAL A 125 9.16 15.65 -15.06
N MET A 126 8.83 14.42 -14.66
CA MET A 126 8.71 14.05 -13.26
C MET A 126 9.01 12.56 -13.05
N ALA A 127 9.69 12.25 -11.95
CA ALA A 127 9.83 10.89 -11.45
C ALA A 127 9.44 10.85 -9.97
N VAL A 128 8.55 9.92 -9.61
CA VAL A 128 8.08 9.68 -8.25
C VAL A 128 8.52 8.30 -7.82
N TYR A 129 9.08 8.20 -6.62
CA TYR A 129 9.52 6.96 -5.98
C TYR A 129 8.87 6.90 -4.61
N VAL A 130 7.94 5.98 -4.37
CA VAL A 130 7.12 5.96 -3.16
C VAL A 130 6.95 4.54 -2.61
N LEU A 131 6.77 4.41 -1.30
CA LEU A 131 6.30 3.16 -0.71
C LEU A 131 4.83 2.92 -1.07
N ASP A 132 4.46 1.70 -1.45
CA ASP A 132 3.12 1.41 -1.98
C ASP A 132 1.96 1.92 -1.12
N PRO A 133 1.98 1.79 0.23
CA PRO A 133 0.89 2.32 1.05
C PRO A 133 0.71 3.84 0.97
N TYR A 134 1.73 4.58 0.53
CA TYR A 134 1.73 6.04 0.41
C TYR A 134 1.46 6.53 -1.02
N GLU A 135 1.26 5.63 -1.98
CA GLU A 135 1.14 6.02 -3.39
C GLU A 135 0.03 7.04 -3.62
N THR A 136 -1.15 6.82 -3.02
CA THR A 136 -2.30 7.72 -3.16
C THR A 136 -2.09 9.08 -2.49
N LEU A 137 -1.20 9.15 -1.49
CA LEU A 137 -0.85 10.38 -0.77
C LEU A 137 0.23 11.20 -1.47
N LEU A 138 0.98 10.57 -2.38
CA LEU A 138 2.14 11.15 -3.07
C LEU A 138 2.04 10.90 -4.57
N ASP A 139 0.91 11.29 -5.15
CA ASP A 139 0.70 11.27 -6.60
C ASP A 139 1.40 12.46 -7.26
N GLY A 140 2.19 12.19 -8.30
CA GLY A 140 2.88 13.23 -9.09
C GLY A 140 1.93 14.22 -9.79
N SER A 141 0.65 13.86 -9.96
CA SER A 141 -0.38 14.75 -10.51
C SER A 141 -0.88 15.81 -9.52
N HIS A 142 -0.40 15.81 -8.27
CA HIS A 142 -0.74 16.85 -7.30
C HIS A 142 -0.29 18.23 -7.80
N SER A 143 -1.18 19.23 -7.70
CA SER A 143 -0.99 20.59 -8.25
C SER A 143 0.32 21.25 -7.80
N LYS A 144 0.72 21.02 -6.55
CA LYS A 144 2.03 21.42 -6.00
C LYS A 144 3.20 21.06 -6.92
N PHE A 145 3.25 19.84 -7.44
CA PHE A 145 4.36 19.38 -8.28
C PHE A 145 4.18 19.81 -9.74
N LEU A 146 2.94 19.82 -10.24
CA LEU A 146 2.64 20.24 -11.61
C LEU A 146 2.97 21.71 -11.86
N SER A 147 2.74 22.59 -10.88
CA SER A 147 3.08 24.03 -10.99
C SER A 147 4.56 24.27 -11.31
N TYR A 148 5.46 23.41 -10.84
CA TYR A 148 6.89 23.48 -11.16
C TYR A 148 7.22 23.07 -12.60
N ILE A 149 6.34 22.34 -13.27
CA ILE A 149 6.47 22.02 -14.70
C ILE A 149 5.95 23.20 -15.54
N GLU A 150 4.86 23.83 -15.09
CA GLU A 150 4.16 24.90 -15.81
C GLU A 150 4.92 26.24 -15.78
N ASP A 151 5.41 26.66 -14.61
CA ASP A 151 6.18 27.89 -14.44
C ASP A 151 7.53 27.63 -13.73
N PRO A 152 8.56 27.20 -14.47
CA PRO A 152 9.86 26.85 -13.91
C PRO A 152 10.56 27.97 -13.15
N ASP A 153 10.27 29.23 -13.46
CA ASP A 153 11.04 30.39 -13.01
C ASP A 153 10.21 31.36 -12.12
N SER A 154 8.98 30.96 -11.74
CA SER A 154 8.11 31.73 -10.84
C SER A 154 8.79 32.04 -9.49
N PRO A 155 8.76 33.32 -9.04
CA PRO A 155 9.30 33.72 -7.75
C PRO A 155 8.37 33.35 -6.57
N GLU A 156 7.09 33.07 -6.80
CA GLU A 156 6.16 32.58 -5.78
C GLU A 156 6.33 31.06 -5.60
N LYS A 157 7.33 30.68 -4.79
CA LYS A 157 7.56 29.30 -4.36
C LYS A 157 6.79 28.93 -3.08
N ASP A 158 6.04 29.87 -2.54
CA ASP A 158 5.09 29.65 -1.45
C ASP A 158 3.77 29.13 -2.01
N LEU A 159 3.58 27.81 -1.98
CA LEU A 159 2.23 27.25 -1.94
C LEU A 159 1.81 27.14 -0.46
N PRO A 160 0.86 27.98 -0.02
CA PRO A 160 -0.22 27.48 0.81
C PRO A 160 -1.53 27.75 0.08
N GLY A 161 -1.83 26.85 -0.85
CA GLY A 161 -3.13 26.69 -1.48
C GLY A 161 -3.82 25.42 -0.98
N THR A 162 -3.96 25.28 0.33
CA THR A 162 -4.75 24.30 1.08
C THR A 162 -6.25 24.42 0.79
N LYS A 163 -6.66 24.63 -0.46
CA LYS A 163 -8.07 24.74 -0.89
C LYS A 163 -8.22 24.26 -2.32
N GLY A 164 -7.93 22.99 -2.55
CA GLY A 164 -8.06 22.38 -3.88
C GLY A 164 -8.24 20.87 -3.86
N GLN A 165 -8.69 20.31 -2.74
CA GLN A 165 -9.20 18.96 -2.46
C GLN A 165 -8.89 18.67 -0.99
N LEU A 166 -9.54 19.43 -0.10
CA LEU A 166 -9.61 19.06 1.31
C LEU A 166 -10.56 17.86 1.41
N GLU A 167 -10.06 16.66 1.12
CA GLU A 167 -10.21 15.62 2.13
C GLU A 167 -9.81 16.29 3.45
N SER A 168 -10.66 16.21 4.49
CA SER A 168 -10.42 16.99 5.71
C SER A 168 -8.96 16.79 6.17
N GLU A 169 -8.28 17.80 6.70
CA GLU A 169 -6.89 17.63 7.18
C GLU A 169 -6.72 16.36 8.02
N ASN A 170 -7.77 16.02 8.78
CA ASN A 170 -7.92 14.77 9.49
C ASN A 170 -7.98 13.52 8.59
N GLU A 171 -8.73 13.52 7.50
CA GLU A 171 -8.77 12.42 6.54
C GLU A 171 -7.39 12.15 5.93
N PHE A 172 -6.66 13.18 5.51
CA PHE A 172 -5.27 13.03 5.05
C PHE A 172 -4.38 12.40 6.14
N LEU A 173 -4.48 12.89 7.38
CA LEU A 173 -3.76 12.32 8.53
C LEU A 173 -4.20 10.87 8.80
N GLY A 174 -5.48 10.56 8.61
CA GLY A 174 -6.05 9.23 8.76
C GLY A 174 -5.44 8.25 7.77
N LEU A 175 -5.42 8.62 6.49
CA LEU A 175 -4.80 7.86 5.41
C LEU A 175 -3.29 7.70 5.61
N GLN A 176 -2.60 8.76 6.04
CA GLN A 176 -1.17 8.72 6.33
C GLN A 176 -0.86 7.71 7.46
N GLN A 177 -1.65 7.71 8.53
CA GLN A 177 -1.50 6.74 9.62
C GLN A 177 -1.90 5.33 9.20
N PHE A 178 -2.90 5.16 8.34
CA PHE A 178 -3.21 3.86 7.76
C PHE A 178 -2.02 3.31 6.97
N ALA A 179 -1.43 4.13 6.10
CA ALA A 179 -0.24 3.78 5.30
C ALA A 179 0.96 3.42 6.18
N ARG A 180 1.18 4.16 7.27
CA ARG A 180 2.19 3.85 8.29
C ARG A 180 1.92 2.48 8.95
N GLY A 181 0.66 2.17 9.26
CA GLY A 181 0.25 0.89 9.79
C GLY A 181 0.56 -0.27 8.85
N GLU A 182 0.28 -0.11 7.55
CA GLU A 182 0.57 -1.13 6.53
C GLU A 182 2.08 -1.45 6.47
N ILE A 183 2.93 -0.43 6.44
CA ILE A 183 4.41 -0.63 6.44
C ILE A 183 4.82 -1.44 7.68
N ALA A 184 4.32 -1.04 8.85
CA ALA A 184 4.69 -1.64 10.13
C ALA A 184 4.21 -3.10 10.25
N LEU A 185 2.99 -3.39 9.79
CA LEU A 185 2.38 -4.72 9.91
C LEU A 185 2.99 -5.72 8.90
N PHE A 186 3.20 -5.28 7.66
CA PHE A 186 3.66 -6.14 6.57
C PHE A 186 5.16 -6.13 6.36
N ALA A 187 5.89 -5.30 7.11
CA ALA A 187 7.33 -5.12 6.95
C ALA A 187 7.72 -4.71 5.53
N SER A 188 6.95 -3.79 4.92
CA SER A 188 7.34 -3.17 3.65
C SER A 188 8.68 -2.43 3.77
N CYS A 189 9.04 -2.04 5.00
CA CYS A 189 10.36 -1.55 5.37
C CYS A 189 10.85 -2.22 6.65
N GLY A 190 12.00 -2.89 6.60
CA GLY A 190 12.65 -3.48 7.77
C GLY A 190 11.91 -4.70 8.32
N ASN A 191 11.71 -4.73 9.65
CA ASN A 191 11.04 -5.83 10.35
C ASN A 191 9.60 -5.46 10.73
N LYS A 192 8.76 -6.47 10.98
CA LYS A 192 7.39 -6.26 11.47
C LYS A 192 7.43 -5.57 12.83
N GLN A 193 6.61 -4.52 12.97
CA GLN A 193 6.45 -3.73 14.19
C GLN A 193 4.96 -3.67 14.55
N PRO A 194 4.38 -4.77 15.08
CA PRO A 194 2.94 -4.87 15.29
C PRO A 194 2.40 -3.85 16.30
N GLU A 195 3.17 -3.43 17.30
CA GLU A 195 2.78 -2.36 18.23
C GLU A 195 2.67 -1.00 17.52
N LEU A 196 3.62 -0.69 16.63
CA LEU A 196 3.59 0.51 15.79
C LEU A 196 2.37 0.49 14.86
N ALA A 197 2.07 -0.68 14.27
CA ALA A 197 0.91 -0.86 13.43
C ALA A 197 -0.40 -0.62 14.21
N ILE A 198 -0.52 -1.15 15.43
CA ILE A 198 -1.68 -0.92 16.29
C ILE A 198 -1.87 0.58 16.58
N ASP A 199 -0.81 1.30 16.99
CA ASP A 199 -0.87 2.76 17.21
C ASP A 199 -1.34 3.49 15.95
N ALA A 200 -0.73 3.17 14.81
CA ALA A 200 -1.02 3.82 13.55
C ALA A 200 -2.47 3.59 13.08
N TYR A 201 -2.98 2.35 13.10
CA TYR A 201 -4.38 2.09 12.72
C TYR A 201 -5.37 2.72 13.71
N GLN A 202 -5.06 2.75 15.01
CA GLN A 202 -5.90 3.44 16.00
C GLN A 202 -5.94 4.96 15.77
N LYS A 203 -4.80 5.57 15.43
CA LYS A 203 -4.73 6.98 15.03
C LYS A 203 -5.52 7.21 13.73
N ALA A 204 -5.38 6.33 12.74
CA ALA A 204 -6.10 6.42 11.47
C ALA A 204 -7.62 6.48 11.68
N ILE A 205 -8.16 5.54 12.45
CA ILE A 205 -9.59 5.48 12.81
C ILE A 205 -10.02 6.72 13.60
N ARG A 206 -9.17 7.23 14.50
CA ARG A 206 -9.47 8.40 15.33
C ARG A 206 -9.50 9.71 14.54
N TYR A 207 -8.57 9.90 13.61
CA TYR A 207 -8.60 11.05 12.71
C TYR A 207 -9.85 11.01 11.81
N GLY A 208 -10.25 9.80 11.42
CA GLY A 208 -11.45 9.58 10.63
C GLY A 208 -11.08 9.18 9.21
N ILE A 209 -11.83 8.22 8.69
CA ILE A 209 -11.72 7.72 7.32
C ILE A 209 -13.11 7.81 6.72
N SER A 210 -13.27 8.63 5.68
CA SER A 210 -14.60 8.91 5.12
C SER A 210 -15.15 7.75 4.31
N ASP A 211 -14.29 7.00 3.60
CA ASP A 211 -14.70 5.79 2.87
C ASP A 211 -15.00 4.65 3.86
N PRO A 212 -16.26 4.17 3.95
CA PRO A 212 -16.60 3.06 4.83
C PRO A 212 -15.80 1.79 4.52
N LYS A 213 -15.43 1.55 3.26
CA LYS A 213 -14.66 0.35 2.91
C LYS A 213 -13.26 0.41 3.50
N GLN A 214 -12.61 1.56 3.39
CA GLN A 214 -11.30 1.77 3.98
C GLN A 214 -11.36 1.80 5.52
N LEU A 215 -12.43 2.33 6.11
CA LEU A 215 -12.64 2.25 7.56
C LEU A 215 -12.78 0.80 8.04
N ALA A 216 -13.54 -0.04 7.30
CA ALA A 216 -13.63 -1.47 7.60
C ALA A 216 -12.27 -2.16 7.49
N GLU A 217 -11.48 -1.82 6.47
CA GLU A 217 -10.12 -2.33 6.32
C GLU A 217 -9.21 -1.88 7.48
N ALA A 218 -9.29 -0.63 7.93
CA ALA A 218 -8.52 -0.15 9.08
C ALA A 218 -8.82 -0.95 10.36
N HIS A 219 -10.10 -1.24 10.61
CA HIS A 219 -10.51 -2.12 11.72
C HIS A 219 -10.02 -3.56 11.52
N HIS A 220 -10.07 -4.09 10.28
CA HIS A 220 -9.56 -5.42 9.97
C HIS A 220 -8.06 -5.53 10.23
N ARG A 221 -7.28 -4.59 9.71
CA ARG A 221 -5.83 -4.50 9.88
C ARG A 221 -5.43 -4.32 11.34
N LEU A 222 -6.16 -3.48 12.09
CA LEU A 222 -6.01 -3.37 13.55
C LEU A 222 -6.22 -4.73 14.23
N GLY A 223 -7.27 -5.47 13.84
CA GLY A 223 -7.54 -6.81 14.33
C GLY A 223 -6.40 -7.80 14.05
N LEU A 224 -5.81 -7.75 12.85
CA LEU A 224 -4.67 -8.60 12.49
C LEU A 224 -3.42 -8.28 13.33
N ALA A 225 -3.12 -6.99 13.52
CA ALA A 225 -1.98 -6.55 14.32
C ALA A 225 -2.16 -6.90 15.82
N LEU A 226 -3.37 -6.73 16.36
CA LEU A 226 -3.70 -7.17 17.72
C LEU A 226 -3.58 -8.68 17.88
N ARG A 227 -4.03 -9.46 16.89
CA ARG A 227 -3.90 -10.92 16.89
C ARG A 227 -2.43 -11.35 16.91
N SER A 228 -1.55 -10.72 16.13
CA SER A 228 -0.11 -11.07 16.14
C SER A 228 0.56 -10.77 17.48
N MET A 229 -0.03 -9.88 18.28
CA MET A 229 0.40 -9.57 19.65
C MET A 229 -0.26 -10.45 20.73
N GLY A 230 -1.10 -11.40 20.34
CA GLY A 230 -1.86 -12.23 21.29
C GLY A 230 -2.96 -11.48 22.04
N ARG A 231 -3.28 -10.23 21.66
CA ARG A 231 -4.36 -9.41 22.24
C ARG A 231 -5.71 -9.81 21.63
N LEU A 232 -6.07 -11.08 21.80
CA LEU A 232 -7.13 -11.75 21.03
C LEU A 232 -8.52 -11.17 21.28
N SER A 233 -8.84 -10.76 22.51
CA SER A 233 -10.14 -10.13 22.82
C SER A 233 -10.31 -8.80 22.09
N GLU A 234 -9.27 -7.97 22.06
CA GLU A 234 -9.29 -6.69 21.34
C GLU A 234 -9.30 -6.91 19.83
N ALA A 235 -8.57 -7.92 19.33
CA ALA A 235 -8.61 -8.31 17.93
C ALA A 235 -10.02 -8.72 17.50
N SER A 236 -10.74 -9.49 18.35
CA SER A 236 -12.14 -9.87 18.13
C SER A 236 -13.03 -8.64 17.99
N THR A 237 -12.91 -7.66 18.90
CA THR A 237 -13.68 -6.42 18.86
C THR A 237 -13.40 -5.60 17.60
N ALA A 238 -12.13 -5.46 17.21
CA ALA A 238 -11.77 -4.74 15.98
C ALA A 238 -12.35 -5.43 14.73
N LEU A 239 -12.29 -6.77 14.66
CA LEU A 239 -12.88 -7.53 13.55
C LEU A 239 -14.41 -7.47 13.53
N GLU A 240 -15.07 -7.41 14.69
CA GLU A 240 -16.51 -7.19 14.79
C GLU A 240 -16.90 -5.80 14.26
N GLN A 241 -16.12 -4.77 14.56
CA GLN A 241 -16.31 -3.43 13.98
C GLN A 241 -16.15 -3.46 12.45
N ALA A 242 -15.13 -4.15 11.95
CA ALA A 242 -14.92 -4.33 10.51
C ALA A 242 -16.10 -5.06 9.85
N LEU A 243 -16.63 -6.13 10.46
CA LEU A 243 -17.79 -6.88 9.96
C LEU A 243 -19.11 -6.12 10.10
N THR A 244 -19.22 -5.19 11.04
CA THR A 244 -20.38 -4.31 11.14
C THR A 244 -20.49 -3.41 9.91
N ILE A 245 -19.35 -2.96 9.38
CA ILE A 245 -19.28 -2.11 8.18
C ILE A 245 -19.32 -2.95 6.90
N GLN A 246 -18.58 -4.07 6.85
CA GLN A 246 -18.53 -5.00 5.74
C GLN A 246 -18.93 -6.43 6.16
N PRO A 247 -20.24 -6.71 6.30
CA PRO A 247 -20.72 -8.01 6.78
C PRO A 247 -20.49 -9.16 5.79
N TYR A 248 -20.16 -8.88 4.53
CA TYR A 248 -19.99 -9.86 3.46
C TYR A 248 -18.54 -9.96 2.99
N SER A 249 -17.57 -9.60 3.82
CA SER A 249 -16.15 -9.80 3.52
C SER A 249 -15.68 -11.18 3.98
N ALA A 250 -15.44 -12.09 3.03
CA ALA A 250 -14.89 -13.41 3.30
C ALA A 250 -13.53 -13.34 4.01
N VAL A 251 -12.69 -12.36 3.67
CA VAL A 251 -11.36 -12.14 4.26
C VAL A 251 -11.46 -11.76 5.74
N ILE A 252 -12.37 -10.84 6.07
CA ILE A 252 -12.57 -10.41 7.47
C ILE A 252 -13.21 -11.55 8.27
N LEU A 253 -14.20 -12.26 7.72
CA LEU A 253 -14.81 -13.42 8.37
C LEU A 253 -13.80 -14.53 8.68
N ASN A 254 -12.91 -14.84 7.74
CA ASN A 254 -11.82 -15.80 7.98
C ASN A 254 -10.86 -15.32 9.08
N SER A 255 -10.52 -14.03 9.10
CA SER A 255 -9.68 -13.46 10.15
C SER A 255 -10.36 -13.52 11.52
N TYR A 256 -11.67 -13.23 11.57
CA TYR A 256 -12.49 -13.33 12.77
C TYR A 256 -12.60 -14.76 13.28
N GLY A 257 -12.86 -15.72 12.39
CA GLY A 257 -12.82 -17.15 12.72
C GLY A 257 -11.48 -17.56 13.33
N SER A 258 -10.36 -17.06 12.78
CA SER A 258 -9.02 -17.36 13.31
C SER A 258 -8.80 -16.83 14.72
N VAL A 259 -9.25 -15.61 15.00
CA VAL A 259 -9.21 -15.07 16.36
C VAL A 259 -10.11 -15.88 17.30
N LEU A 260 -11.31 -16.25 16.86
CA LEU A 260 -12.25 -17.07 17.65
C LEU A 260 -11.69 -18.46 17.97
N THR A 261 -11.00 -19.11 17.03
CA THR A 261 -10.31 -20.38 17.27
C THR A 261 -9.27 -20.23 18.38
N GLN A 262 -8.43 -19.19 18.31
CA GLN A 262 -7.41 -18.92 19.33
C GLN A 262 -8.00 -18.56 20.69
N LEU A 263 -9.20 -17.99 20.72
CA LEU A 263 -9.99 -17.75 21.94
C LEU A 263 -10.70 -19.00 22.48
N GLY A 264 -10.57 -20.17 21.83
CA GLY A 264 -11.24 -21.41 22.22
C GLY A 264 -12.75 -21.44 21.87
N LYS A 265 -13.25 -20.49 21.08
CA LYS A 265 -14.67 -20.39 20.69
C LYS A 265 -14.95 -21.16 19.40
N ALA A 266 -14.60 -22.45 19.38
CA ALA A 266 -14.63 -23.28 18.17
C ALA A 266 -15.96 -23.27 17.39
N PRO A 267 -17.15 -23.37 18.02
CA PRO A 267 -18.41 -23.34 17.27
C PRO A 267 -18.64 -22.04 16.49
N LYS A 268 -18.29 -20.89 17.08
CA LYS A 268 -18.41 -19.58 16.40
C LYS A 268 -17.35 -19.39 15.31
N ALA A 269 -16.16 -19.96 15.51
CA ALA A 269 -15.11 -19.93 14.51
C ALA A 269 -15.53 -20.70 13.25
N ILE A 270 -16.11 -21.90 13.42
CA ILE A 270 -16.67 -22.71 12.33
C ILE A 270 -17.72 -21.92 11.55
N GLU A 271 -18.70 -21.32 12.24
CA GLU A 271 -19.73 -20.49 11.59
C GLU A 271 -19.11 -19.36 10.75
N ALA A 272 -18.11 -18.66 11.29
CA ALA A 272 -17.42 -17.58 10.58
C ALA A 272 -16.69 -18.09 9.32
N TYR A 273 -15.98 -19.22 9.41
CA TYR A 273 -15.30 -19.83 8.25
C TYR A 273 -16.29 -20.36 7.20
N GLU A 274 -17.36 -21.03 7.62
CA GLU A 274 -18.39 -21.52 6.71
C GLU A 274 -19.06 -20.36 5.96
N ARG A 275 -19.34 -19.25 6.66
CA ARG A 275 -19.84 -18.03 6.02
C ARG A 275 -18.82 -17.44 5.05
N ALA A 276 -17.53 -17.39 5.41
CA ALA A 276 -16.47 -16.97 4.50
C ALA A 276 -16.44 -17.83 3.22
N LEU A 277 -16.59 -19.16 3.36
CA LEU A 277 -16.61 -20.11 2.24
C LEU A 277 -17.91 -20.06 1.43
N SER A 278 -19.05 -19.67 2.02
CA SER A 278 -20.28 -19.42 1.25
C SER A 278 -20.15 -18.20 0.33
N LEU A 279 -19.37 -17.19 0.75
CA LEU A 279 -19.10 -15.98 -0.02
C LEU A 279 -17.99 -16.20 -1.05
N GLN A 280 -16.99 -17.01 -0.69
CA GLN A 280 -15.86 -17.36 -1.54
C GLN A 280 -15.53 -18.86 -1.42
N PRO A 281 -16.18 -19.73 -2.22
CA PRO A 281 -16.03 -21.19 -2.11
C PRO A 281 -14.61 -21.72 -2.31
N ASN A 282 -13.81 -20.98 -3.08
CA ASN A 282 -12.43 -21.32 -3.45
C ASN A 282 -11.40 -20.66 -2.51
N TYR A 283 -11.80 -20.17 -1.34
CA TYR A 283 -10.88 -19.54 -0.39
C TYR A 283 -10.06 -20.60 0.36
N ALA A 284 -8.90 -20.97 -0.21
CA ALA A 284 -8.03 -22.01 0.32
C ALA A 284 -7.69 -21.82 1.81
N GLN A 285 -7.32 -20.61 2.23
CA GLN A 285 -6.99 -20.34 3.64
C GLN A 285 -8.16 -20.63 4.59
N ALA A 286 -9.38 -20.30 4.20
CA ALA A 286 -10.56 -20.56 5.02
C ALA A 286 -10.87 -22.07 5.10
N ARG A 287 -10.60 -22.85 4.04
CA ARG A 287 -10.68 -24.32 4.07
C ARG A 287 -9.71 -24.92 5.07
N PHE A 288 -8.45 -24.48 5.04
CA PHE A 288 -7.43 -24.93 5.99
C PHE A 288 -7.84 -24.63 7.44
N ASN A 289 -8.25 -23.38 7.70
CA ASN A 289 -8.64 -22.96 9.05
C ASN A 289 -9.91 -23.67 9.55
N LEU A 290 -10.87 -23.94 8.67
CA LEU A 290 -12.07 -24.71 8.99
C LEU A 290 -11.72 -26.17 9.33
N ALA A 291 -10.77 -26.76 8.59
CA ALA A 291 -10.27 -28.10 8.86
C ALA A 291 -9.66 -28.20 10.27
N GLU A 292 -8.79 -27.25 10.63
CA GLU A 292 -8.21 -27.15 11.98
C GLU A 292 -9.30 -27.05 13.06
N ALA A 293 -10.32 -26.21 12.83
CA ALA A 293 -11.42 -26.03 13.77
C ALA A 293 -12.27 -27.29 13.96
N TYR A 294 -12.33 -28.17 12.95
CA TYR A 294 -13.07 -29.43 13.01
C TYR A 294 -12.27 -30.62 13.55
N GLU A 295 -10.94 -30.55 13.70
CA GLU A 295 -10.12 -31.74 14.01
C GLU A 295 -10.64 -32.54 15.21
N ALA A 296 -10.98 -31.87 16.30
CA ALA A 296 -11.48 -32.50 17.52
C ALA A 296 -12.99 -32.81 17.49
N LEU A 297 -13.75 -32.09 16.66
CA LEU A 297 -15.23 -32.16 16.65
C LEU A 297 -15.76 -33.15 15.63
N ASN A 298 -15.13 -33.21 14.45
CA ASN A 298 -15.50 -34.08 13.35
C ASN A 298 -14.26 -34.36 12.47
N PRO A 299 -13.44 -35.38 12.82
CA PRO A 299 -12.24 -35.73 12.08
C PRO A 299 -12.49 -36.02 10.59
N LYS A 300 -13.65 -36.60 10.25
CA LYS A 300 -14.03 -36.87 8.85
C LYS A 300 -14.24 -35.57 8.07
N ARG A 301 -14.93 -34.59 8.66
CA ARG A 301 -15.11 -33.28 8.04
C ARG A 301 -13.77 -32.54 7.92
N ALA A 302 -12.94 -32.58 8.96
CA ALA A 302 -11.60 -31.97 8.92
C ALA A 302 -10.75 -32.50 7.75
N ILE A 303 -10.72 -33.83 7.55
CA ILE A 303 -10.01 -34.43 6.41
C ILE A 303 -10.53 -33.90 5.07
N GLN A 304 -11.85 -33.84 4.87
CA GLN A 304 -12.45 -33.33 3.63
C GLN A 304 -12.05 -31.87 3.33
N GLU A 305 -12.02 -31.02 4.37
CA GLU A 305 -11.64 -29.62 4.23
C GLU A 305 -10.14 -29.47 3.94
N TYR A 306 -9.27 -30.28 4.56
CA TYR A 306 -7.85 -30.32 4.22
C TYR A 306 -7.60 -30.82 2.79
N GLU A 307 -8.31 -31.86 2.33
CA GLU A 307 -8.22 -32.35 0.95
C GLU A 307 -8.62 -31.25 -0.05
N THR A 308 -9.70 -30.53 0.25
CA THR A 308 -10.14 -29.39 -0.57
C THR A 308 -9.11 -28.26 -0.56
N PHE A 309 -8.52 -27.94 0.59
CA PHE A 309 -7.41 -26.99 0.68
C PHE A 309 -6.24 -27.40 -0.21
N LEU A 310 -5.82 -28.67 -0.17
CA LEU A 310 -4.70 -29.16 -0.99
C LEU A 310 -4.97 -29.03 -2.50
N ILE A 311 -6.21 -29.30 -2.93
CA ILE A 311 -6.62 -29.10 -4.33
C ILE A 311 -6.53 -27.62 -4.72
N LEU A 312 -7.01 -26.72 -3.86
CA LEU A 312 -7.00 -25.27 -4.13
C LEU A 312 -5.60 -24.65 -4.06
N ALA A 313 -4.76 -25.13 -3.14
CA ALA A 313 -3.39 -24.65 -2.98
C ALA A 313 -2.48 -25.13 -4.12
N GLY A 314 -2.74 -26.32 -4.68
CA GLY A 314 -1.94 -26.89 -5.75
C GLY A 314 -0.45 -26.96 -5.38
N ASP A 315 0.40 -26.58 -6.32
CA ASP A 315 1.86 -26.49 -6.13
C ASP A 315 2.31 -25.04 -5.82
N ASN A 316 1.47 -24.23 -5.17
CA ASN A 316 1.82 -22.85 -4.82
C ASN A 316 3.04 -22.84 -3.88
N PRO A 317 4.19 -22.26 -4.30
CA PRO A 317 5.41 -22.23 -3.50
C PRO A 317 5.23 -21.47 -2.17
N ASP A 318 4.30 -20.52 -2.11
CA ASP A 318 4.04 -19.73 -0.91
C ASP A 318 3.26 -20.51 0.17
N GLU A 319 2.67 -21.66 -0.18
CA GLU A 319 1.83 -22.47 0.71
C GLU A 319 2.47 -23.81 1.11
N VAL A 320 3.71 -24.08 0.70
CA VAL A 320 4.41 -25.37 0.95
C VAL A 320 4.32 -25.81 2.41
N THR A 321 4.54 -24.88 3.35
CA THR A 321 4.47 -25.19 4.78
C THR A 321 3.07 -25.63 5.22
N LYS A 322 2.01 -24.98 4.73
CA LYS A 322 0.62 -25.36 5.06
C LYS A 322 0.20 -26.63 4.35
N ILE A 323 0.66 -26.84 3.11
CA ILE A 323 0.46 -28.06 2.33
C ILE A 323 1.02 -29.28 3.09
N ASP A 324 2.26 -29.18 3.57
CA ASP A 324 2.90 -30.27 4.31
C ASP A 324 2.22 -30.51 5.66
N LEU A 325 1.82 -29.44 6.36
CA LEU A 325 1.05 -29.54 7.59
C LEU A 325 -0.30 -30.24 7.35
N ALA A 326 -1.06 -29.85 6.33
CA ALA A 326 -2.35 -30.47 5.99
C ALA A 326 -2.18 -31.97 5.67
N LYS A 327 -1.17 -32.35 4.88
CA LYS A 327 -0.87 -33.77 4.59
C LYS A 327 -0.57 -34.56 5.88
N GLY A 328 0.22 -33.97 6.78
CA GLY A 328 0.54 -34.56 8.08
C GLY A 328 -0.70 -34.74 8.98
N ARG A 329 -1.57 -33.73 9.02
CA ARG A 329 -2.83 -33.77 9.77
C ARG A 329 -3.77 -34.84 9.24
N ILE A 330 -3.97 -34.92 7.91
CA ILE A 330 -4.79 -35.97 7.27
C ILE A 330 -4.29 -37.37 7.69
N LYS A 331 -2.99 -37.64 7.57
CA LYS A 331 -2.42 -38.94 7.94
C LYS A 331 -2.67 -39.30 9.41
N THR A 332 -2.55 -38.31 10.30
CA THR A 332 -2.79 -38.48 11.74
C THR A 332 -4.26 -38.80 12.03
N LEU A 333 -5.19 -38.02 11.46
CA LEU A 333 -6.63 -38.20 11.66
C LEU A 333 -7.13 -39.53 11.08
N GLN A 334 -6.59 -39.98 9.94
CA GLN A 334 -6.90 -41.28 9.34
C GLN A 334 -6.35 -42.46 10.17
N GLY A 335 -5.18 -42.29 10.79
CA GLY A 335 -4.57 -43.29 11.66
C GLY A 335 -5.33 -43.49 12.98
N GLY A 336 -5.81 -42.40 13.58
CA GLY A 336 -6.60 -42.43 14.81
C GLY A 336 -7.99 -43.03 14.66
N ALA A 337 -8.58 -42.97 13.46
CA ALA A 337 -9.89 -43.58 13.17
C ALA A 337 -9.85 -45.11 13.00
N ARG A 338 -8.67 -45.73 13.05
CA ARG A 338 -8.45 -47.19 12.90
C ARG A 338 -8.16 -47.92 14.22
N GLN A 339 -8.13 -47.21 15.34
CA GLN A 339 -7.98 -47.78 16.70
C GLN A 339 -9.32 -47.76 17.43
#